data_AF-A0ABD1ZIJ5-F1
#
_entry.id   AF-A0ABD1ZIJ5-F1
#
_cell.length_a   1.000
_cell.length_b   1.000
_cell.length_c   1.000
_cell.angle_alpha   90.00
_cell.angle_beta   90.00
_cell.angle_gamma   90.00
#
_symmetry.space_group_name_H-M   'P 1'
#
loop_
_entity.id
_entity.type
_entity.pdbx_description
1 polymer ?
#
loop_
_entity_poly.entity_id
_entity_poly.type
_entity_poly.pdbx_seq_one_letter_code
_entity_poly.pdbx_strand_id
1 'polypeptide(L)'
;MQISKKKLEEARVHLSINPDPATARTCKNLETQDRTLTLLDRLVSEEDNKRLAEVPGAEELKELVRDLPSDKSPGEDGLSAEVLRELWDEISPGCLQFIQEVWHSK
;
A
#
# COMPACT_ATOMS: atom_id res chain seq x y z
N MET A 1 -11.78 42.01 -0.55
CA MET A 1 -10.88 41.90 0.61
C MET A 1 -9.68 41.07 0.19
N GLN A 2 -8.54 41.73 0.02
CA GLN A 2 -7.32 41.12 -0.50
C GLN A 2 -6.57 40.44 0.64
N ILE A 3 -6.37 39.13 0.56
CA ILE A 3 -5.45 38.43 1.45
C ILE A 3 -4.07 38.56 0.81
N SER A 4 -3.24 39.39 1.44
CA SER A 4 -1.92 39.79 0.97
C SER A 4 -0.98 38.59 0.82
N LYS A 5 -0.22 38.59 -0.29
CA LYS A 5 0.83 37.62 -0.66
C LYS A 5 1.84 37.30 0.45
N LYS A 6 1.92 38.15 1.48
CA LYS A 6 2.75 37.98 2.67
C LYS A 6 2.51 36.67 3.43
N LYS A 7 1.27 36.14 3.44
CA LYS A 7 0.94 34.91 4.18
C LYS A 7 1.32 33.62 3.44
N LEU A 8 1.61 33.70 2.13
CA LEU A 8 2.08 32.57 1.33
C LEU A 8 3.61 32.42 1.36
N GLU A 9 4.32 33.52 1.62
CA GLU A 9 5.79 33.55 1.70
C GLU A 9 6.30 32.92 3.01
N GLU A 10 5.60 33.11 4.12
CA GLU A 10 6.00 32.61 5.45
C GLU A 10 5.93 31.07 5.57
N ALA A 11 5.09 30.40 4.77
CA ALA A 11 5.03 28.94 4.73
C ALA A 11 6.16 28.30 3.90
N ARG A 12 6.88 29.08 3.08
CA ARG A 12 7.98 28.58 2.23
C ARG A 12 9.34 28.55 2.93
N VAL A 13 9.45 29.07 4.14
CA VAL A 13 10.75 29.27 4.81
C VAL A 13 11.17 28.09 5.70
N HIS A 14 10.30 27.12 5.98
CA HIS A 14 10.64 26.01 6.91
C HIS A 14 10.99 24.64 6.32
N LEU A 15 11.21 24.55 4.99
CA LEU A 15 11.90 23.38 4.40
C LEU A 15 13.26 23.79 3.80
N SER A 16 14.11 24.39 4.64
CA SER A 16 15.54 24.45 4.38
C SER A 16 16.14 23.06 4.64
N ILE A 17 15.92 22.14 3.69
CA ILE A 17 16.79 20.97 3.56
C ILE A 17 18.04 21.52 2.87
N ASN A 18 18.99 22.04 3.65
CA ASN A 18 20.34 22.24 3.15
C ASN A 18 20.88 20.85 2.82
N PRO A 19 21.11 20.50 1.53
CA PRO A 19 21.72 19.23 1.22
C PRO A 19 23.17 19.32 1.72
N ASP A 20 23.51 18.44 2.65
CA ASP A 20 24.90 18.17 3.04
C ASP A 20 25.75 18.02 1.76
N PRO A 21 26.95 18.63 1.66
CA PRO A 21 27.87 18.41 0.54
C PRO A 21 28.28 16.95 0.34
N ALA A 22 27.95 16.04 1.26
CA ALA A 22 28.01 14.59 1.05
C ALA A 22 26.88 14.06 0.15
N THR A 23 25.66 14.62 0.23
CA THR A 23 24.49 14.23 -0.58
C THR A 23 24.60 14.72 -2.02
N ALA A 24 25.31 15.83 -2.27
CA ALA A 24 25.54 16.37 -3.61
C ALA A 24 26.50 15.53 -4.47
N ARG A 25 27.18 14.53 -3.90
CA ARG A 25 28.22 13.76 -4.61
C ARG A 25 27.75 12.49 -5.32
N THR A 26 26.47 12.11 -5.20
CA THR A 26 25.94 10.87 -5.81
C THR A 26 25.03 11.10 -7.02
N CYS A 27 24.81 12.35 -7.44
CA CYS A 27 24.07 12.67 -8.67
C CYS A 27 24.92 12.55 -9.95
N LYS A 28 25.71 11.48 -10.07
CA LYS A 28 26.49 11.14 -11.28
C LYS A 28 26.11 9.81 -11.92
N ASN A 29 24.92 9.24 -11.65
CA ASN A 29 24.52 7.94 -12.19
C ASN A 29 23.07 7.91 -12.75
N LEU A 30 22.70 8.91 -13.57
CA LEU A 30 21.46 8.81 -14.36
C LEU A 30 21.53 7.76 -15.49
N GLU A 31 22.72 7.24 -15.81
CA GLU A 31 22.90 6.15 -16.79
C GLU A 31 22.92 4.74 -16.14
N THR A 32 22.94 4.64 -14.80
CA THR A 32 23.01 3.35 -14.09
C THR A 32 21.63 2.84 -13.65
N GLN A 33 20.62 3.70 -13.55
CA GLN A 33 19.27 3.31 -13.11
C GLN A 33 18.55 2.37 -14.08
N ASP A 34 18.91 2.37 -15.36
CA ASP A 34 18.22 1.58 -16.40
C ASP A 34 18.68 0.10 -16.43
N ARG A 35 19.92 -0.17 -16.00
CA ARG A 35 20.49 -1.54 -15.97
C ARG A 35 20.01 -2.37 -14.80
N THR A 36 19.65 -1.74 -13.69
CA THR A 36 19.09 -2.42 -12.51
C THR A 36 17.69 -2.96 -12.75
N LEU A 37 16.85 -2.24 -13.50
CA LEU A 37 15.48 -2.68 -13.81
C LEU A 37 15.45 -3.77 -14.90
N THR A 38 16.47 -3.84 -15.75
CA THR A 38 16.63 -4.90 -16.76
C THR A 38 17.22 -6.19 -16.17
N LEU A 39 17.89 -6.11 -15.02
CA LEU A 39 18.40 -7.26 -14.23
C LEU A 39 17.40 -7.73 -13.16
N LEU A 40 16.34 -6.97 -12.90
CA LEU A 40 15.12 -7.54 -12.34
C LEU A 40 14.54 -8.45 -13.41
N ASP A 41 15.11 -9.65 -13.52
CA ASP A 41 14.49 -10.74 -14.25
C ASP A 41 13.01 -10.75 -13.90
N ARG A 42 12.19 -10.97 -14.93
CA ARG A 42 10.72 -11.05 -14.87
C ARG A 42 10.30 -12.22 -13.97
N LEU A 43 10.52 -12.08 -12.67
CA LEU A 43 10.18 -13.05 -11.62
C LEU A 43 8.67 -13.25 -11.51
N VAL A 44 7.91 -12.26 -11.99
CA VAL A 44 6.47 -12.33 -12.13
C VAL A 44 6.17 -12.70 -13.58
N SER A 45 5.69 -13.92 -13.78
CA SER A 45 5.23 -14.38 -15.08
C SER A 45 3.94 -13.63 -15.50
N GLU A 46 3.55 -13.75 -16.77
CA GLU A 46 2.24 -13.25 -17.21
C GLU A 46 1.08 -13.95 -16.47
N GLU A 47 1.28 -15.22 -16.09
CA GLU A 47 0.33 -15.98 -15.28
C GLU A 47 0.21 -15.40 -13.86
N ASP A 48 1.33 -15.07 -13.21
CA ASP A 48 1.32 -14.45 -11.88
C ASP A 48 0.63 -13.09 -11.92
N ASN A 49 0.91 -12.28 -12.94
CA ASN A 49 0.22 -11.00 -13.14
C ASN A 49 -1.29 -11.18 -13.31
N LYS A 50 -1.71 -12.21 -14.06
CA LYS A 50 -3.13 -12.51 -14.22
C LYS A 50 -3.76 -12.91 -12.89
N ARG A 51 -3.12 -13.81 -12.14
CA ARG A 51 -3.61 -14.24 -10.81
C ARG A 51 -3.69 -13.08 -9.81
N LEU A 52 -2.71 -12.18 -9.81
CA LEU A 52 -2.72 -10.99 -8.94
C LEU A 52 -3.79 -9.96 -9.32
N ALA A 53 -4.28 -9.99 -10.57
CA ALA A 53 -5.33 -9.11 -11.06
C ALA A 53 -6.75 -9.69 -10.85
N GLU A 54 -6.87 -10.97 -10.51
CA GLU A 54 -8.15 -11.63 -10.26
C GLU A 54 -8.75 -11.15 -8.94
N VAL A 55 -10.08 -11.00 -8.92
CA VAL A 55 -10.82 -10.64 -7.72
C VAL A 55 -10.85 -11.86 -6.78
N PRO A 56 -10.48 -11.72 -5.50
CA PRO A 56 -10.48 -12.85 -4.59
C PRO A 56 -11.88 -13.43 -4.37
N GLY A 57 -11.94 -14.75 -4.24
CA GLY A 57 -13.18 -15.50 -4.02
C GLY A 57 -13.56 -15.60 -2.54
N ALA A 58 -14.79 -16.05 -2.27
CA ALA A 58 -15.27 -16.30 -0.91
C ALA A 58 -14.42 -17.31 -0.13
N GLU A 59 -14.03 -18.42 -0.78
CA GLU A 59 -13.20 -19.44 -0.14
C GLU A 59 -11.79 -18.94 0.16
N GLU A 60 -11.20 -18.15 -0.75
CA GLU A 60 -9.89 -17.54 -0.54
C GLU A 60 -9.88 -16.60 0.67
N LEU A 61 -10.91 -15.76 0.81
CA LEU A 61 -11.05 -14.88 1.96
C LEU A 61 -11.27 -15.66 3.27
N LYS A 62 -12.02 -16.76 3.21
CA LYS A 62 -12.25 -17.62 4.36
C LYS A 62 -10.95 -18.30 4.83
N GLU A 63 -10.17 -18.83 3.90
CA GLU A 63 -8.86 -19.42 4.20
C GLU A 63 -7.91 -18.38 4.78
N LEU A 64 -7.89 -17.18 4.20
CA LEU A 64 -7.08 -16.06 4.69
C LEU A 64 -7.39 -15.73 6.17
N VAL A 65 -8.66 -15.60 6.52
CA VAL A 65 -9.07 -15.27 7.90
C VAL A 65 -8.75 -16.42 8.87
N ARG A 66 -8.90 -17.67 8.42
CA ARG A 66 -8.51 -18.83 9.22
C ARG A 66 -7.01 -18.85 9.51
N ASP A 67 -6.20 -18.50 8.53
CA ASP A 67 -4.74 -18.58 8.59
C ASP A 67 -4.08 -17.34 9.24
N LEU A 68 -4.88 -16.36 9.70
CA LEU A 68 -4.37 -15.19 10.43
C LEU A 68 -3.67 -15.61 11.74
N PRO A 69 -2.43 -15.16 12.00
CA PRO A 69 -1.73 -15.45 13.25
C PRO A 69 -2.48 -14.89 14.47
N SER A 70 -2.68 -15.71 15.50
CA SER A 70 -3.39 -15.33 16.73
C SER A 70 -2.59 -14.35 17.61
N ASP A 71 -1.27 -14.31 17.43
CA ASP A 71 -0.35 -13.47 18.18
C ASP A 71 -0.20 -12.06 17.59
N LYS A 72 -0.92 -11.76 16.51
CA LYS A 72 -0.95 -10.42 15.92
C LYS A 72 -1.75 -9.48 16.81
N SER A 73 -1.17 -8.32 17.12
CA SER A 73 -1.87 -7.24 17.81
C SER A 73 -3.10 -6.78 17.01
N PRO A 74 -4.22 -6.46 17.70
CA PRO A 74 -5.39 -5.83 17.07
C PRO A 74 -5.05 -4.54 16.33
N GLY A 75 -5.86 -4.20 15.33
CA GLY A 75 -5.77 -2.94 14.61
C GLY A 75 -6.28 -1.74 15.42
N GLU A 76 -6.45 -0.60 14.76
CA GLU A 76 -7.09 0.59 15.34
C GLU A 76 -8.56 0.34 15.72
N ASP A 77 -9.19 -0.66 15.10
CA ASP A 77 -10.53 -1.16 15.41
C ASP A 77 -10.61 -2.00 16.70
N GLY A 78 -9.46 -2.41 17.25
CA GLY A 78 -9.39 -3.27 18.43
C GLY A 78 -9.82 -4.72 18.20
N LEU A 79 -10.06 -5.14 16.95
CA LEU A 79 -10.45 -6.51 16.62
C LEU A 79 -9.23 -7.41 16.49
N SER A 80 -9.21 -8.52 17.23
CA SER A 80 -8.17 -9.54 17.11
C SER A 80 -8.48 -10.51 15.97
N ALA A 81 -7.47 -11.29 15.57
CA ALA A 81 -7.65 -12.37 14.61
C ALA A 81 -8.66 -13.44 15.09
N GLU A 82 -8.77 -13.67 16.40
CA GLU A 82 -9.77 -14.58 16.97
C GLU A 82 -11.19 -14.08 16.76
N VAL A 83 -11.44 -12.79 17.06
CA VAL A 83 -12.78 -12.20 16.87
C VAL A 83 -13.20 -12.24 15.39
N LEU A 84 -12.27 -11.99 14.47
CA LEU A 84 -12.54 -12.08 13.04
C LEU A 84 -12.90 -13.50 12.59
N ARG A 85 -12.28 -14.53 13.17
CA ARG A 85 -12.62 -15.93 12.90
C ARG A 85 -13.98 -16.32 13.49
N GLU A 86 -14.25 -15.89 14.71
CA GLU A 86 -15.51 -16.20 15.41
C GLU A 86 -16.73 -15.57 14.73
N LEU A 87 -16.58 -14.36 14.20
CA LEU A 87 -17.66 -13.60 13.56
C LEU A 87 -17.65 -13.67 12.02
N TRP A 88 -16.81 -14.56 11.44
CA TRP A 88 -16.60 -14.59 9.98
C TRP A 88 -17.89 -14.86 9.22
N ASP A 89 -18.73 -15.78 9.71
CA ASP A 89 -19.96 -16.16 9.02
C ASP A 89 -20.96 -15.00 8.95
N GLU A 90 -20.97 -14.11 9.94
CA GLU A 90 -21.81 -12.91 9.96
C GLU A 90 -21.27 -11.78 9.08
N ILE A 91 -19.95 -11.56 9.06
CA ILE A 91 -19.34 -10.41 8.37
C ILE A 91 -18.95 -10.71 6.92
N SER A 92 -18.66 -11.97 6.59
CA SER A 92 -18.13 -12.37 5.28
C SER A 92 -18.98 -11.94 4.07
N PRO A 93 -20.33 -11.92 4.12
CA PRO A 93 -21.12 -11.45 2.97
C PRO A 93 -20.85 -9.98 2.66
N GLY A 94 -20.75 -9.14 3.70
CA GLY A 94 -20.47 -7.72 3.56
C GLY A 94 -19.02 -7.45 3.13
N CYS A 95 -18.07 -8.21 3.68
CA CYS A 95 -16.66 -8.12 3.28
C CYS A 95 -16.48 -8.47 1.80
N LEU A 96 -17.08 -9.57 1.33
CA LEU A 96 -16.98 -10.00 -0.06
C LEU A 96 -17.57 -8.95 -1.01
N GLN A 97 -18.77 -8.45 -0.70
CA GLN A 97 -19.41 -7.41 -1.48
C GLN A 97 -18.52 -6.16 -1.58
N PHE A 98 -18.02 -5.68 -0.44
CA PHE A 98 -17.17 -4.49 -0.40
C PHE A 98 -15.88 -4.66 -1.21
N ILE A 99 -15.21 -5.81 -1.08
CA ILE A 99 -13.97 -6.09 -1.82
C ILE A 99 -14.24 -6.11 -3.33
N GLN A 100 -15.32 -6.75 -3.78
CA GLN A 100 -15.71 -6.77 -5.19
C GLN A 100 -16.04 -5.37 -5.71
N GLU A 101 -16.80 -4.58 -4.95
CA GLU A 101 -17.15 -3.20 -5.31
C GLU A 101 -15.91 -2.31 -5.47
N VAL A 102 -15.00 -2.35 -4.49
CA VAL A 102 -13.75 -1.55 -4.51
C VAL A 102 -12.84 -1.98 -5.65
N TRP A 103 -12.75 -3.28 -5.94
CA TRP A 103 -11.92 -3.78 -7.03
C TRP A 103 -12.44 -3.37 -8.40
N HIS A 104 -13.76 -3.39 -8.59
CA HIS A 104 -14.41 -2.95 -9.83
C HIS A 104 -14.52 -1.42 -9.98
N SER A 105 -14.27 -0.66 -8.92
CA SER A 105 -14.25 0.81 -8.96
C SER A 105 -12.94 1.40 -9.51
N LYS A 106 -11.98 0.56 -9.93
CA LYS A 106 -10.68 0.97 -10.49
C LYS A 106 -10.69 1.12 -12.01
#